data_AF-A0AA92DTR9-F1
#
_entry.id   AF-A0AA92DTR9-F1
#
_cell.length_a   1.000
_cell.length_b   1.000
_cell.length_c   1.000
_cell.angle_alpha   90.00
_cell.angle_beta   90.00
_cell.angle_gamma   90.00
#
_symmetry.space_group_name_H-M   'P 1'
#
loop_
_entity.id
_entity.type
_entity.pdbx_description
1 polymer ?
#
loop_
_entity_poly.entity_id
_entity_poly.type
_entity_poly.pdbx_seq_one_letter_code
_entity_poly.pdbx_strand_id
1 'polypeptide(L)'
;MRTDPDGLPHHDDRRALAEALRAALTQRCPDADGDLTAAIGAMAASRFFGVRFRAEGNAARAWVARRPNPDVFEVWDPATGAWDFVERLPDPVLYQPTPEGTARIAATAQQAMAEVAAAGRLAHALAAGIEPDDE
;
A
#
# COMPACT_ATOMS: atom_id res chain seq x y z
N MET A 1 -8.90 -12.37 8.52
CA MET A 1 -7.68 -12.31 7.68
C MET A 1 -6.92 -13.61 7.86
N ARG A 2 -6.58 -14.31 6.77
CA ARG A 2 -5.66 -15.45 6.82
C ARG A 2 -4.23 -14.91 6.90
N THR A 3 -3.39 -15.54 7.72
CA THR A 3 -1.97 -15.19 7.84
C THR A 3 -1.09 -16.36 7.46
N ASP A 4 0.12 -16.08 7.00
CA ASP A 4 1.16 -17.09 6.85
C ASP A 4 1.85 -17.39 8.21
N PRO A 5 2.80 -18.35 8.27
CA PRO A 5 3.49 -18.70 9.52
C PRO A 5 4.27 -17.55 10.15
N ASP A 6 4.66 -16.55 9.37
CA ASP A 6 5.38 -15.37 9.84
C ASP A 6 4.42 -14.28 10.36
N GLY A 7 3.11 -14.47 10.24
CA GLY A 7 2.09 -13.52 10.69
C GLY A 7 1.76 -12.43 9.68
N LEU A 8 2.35 -12.45 8.48
CA LEU A 8 1.97 -11.59 7.36
C LEU A 8 0.60 -12.02 6.83
N PRO A 9 -0.11 -11.15 6.09
CA PRO A 9 -1.23 -11.61 5.28
C PRO A 9 -0.81 -12.78 4.38
N HIS A 10 -1.73 -13.72 4.17
CA HIS A 10 -1.43 -14.95 3.43
C HIS A 10 -0.79 -14.65 2.06
N HIS A 11 0.20 -15.45 1.64
CA HIS A 11 0.97 -15.23 0.42
C HIS A 11 0.10 -15.00 -0.82
N ASP A 12 -0.93 -15.82 -1.01
CA ASP A 12 -1.84 -15.67 -2.16
C ASP A 12 -2.64 -14.37 -2.11
N ASP A 13 -3.05 -13.92 -0.93
CA ASP A 13 -3.78 -12.66 -0.77
C ASP A 13 -2.86 -11.47 -1.06
N ARG A 14 -1.59 -11.53 -0.61
CA ARG A 14 -0.57 -10.51 -0.92
C ARG A 14 -0.32 -10.41 -2.43
N ARG A 15 -0.18 -11.56 -3.10
CA ARG A 15 -0.02 -11.63 -4.56
C ARG A 15 -1.23 -11.07 -5.29
N ALA A 16 -2.43 -11.48 -4.92
CA ALA A 16 -3.68 -11.00 -5.51
C ALA A 16 -3.80 -9.47 -5.38
N LEU A 17 -3.52 -8.91 -4.20
CA LEU A 17 -3.56 -7.47 -4.01
C LEU A 17 -2.49 -6.74 -4.84
N ALA A 18 -1.27 -7.26 -4.92
CA ALA A 18 -0.20 -6.64 -5.71
C ALA A 18 -0.52 -6.62 -7.22
N GLU A 19 -1.10 -7.70 -7.74
CA GLU A 19 -1.56 -7.79 -9.13
C GLU A 19 -2.72 -6.83 -9.39
N ALA A 20 -3.69 -6.78 -8.48
CA ALA A 20 -4.84 -5.88 -8.57
C ALA A 20 -4.45 -4.40 -8.50
N LEU A 21 -3.48 -4.04 -7.64
CA LEU A 21 -2.93 -2.68 -7.56
C LEU A 21 -2.28 -2.28 -8.88
N ARG A 22 -1.48 -3.16 -9.48
CA ARG A 22 -0.86 -2.91 -10.80
C ARG A 22 -1.91 -2.66 -11.88
N ALA A 23 -2.97 -3.47 -11.90
CA ALA A 23 -4.06 -3.33 -12.86
C ALA A 23 -4.82 -2.02 -12.66
N ALA A 24 -5.19 -1.68 -11.42
CA ALA A 24 -5.92 -0.45 -11.09
C ALA A 24 -5.11 0.80 -11.43
N LEU A 25 -3.81 0.83 -11.10
CA LEU A 25 -2.91 1.94 -11.44
C LEU A 25 -2.80 2.10 -12.96
N THR A 26 -2.58 1.00 -13.70
CA THR A 26 -2.52 1.04 -15.17
C THR A 26 -3.80 1.61 -15.79
N GLN A 27 -4.96 1.28 -15.22
CA GLN A 27 -6.26 1.69 -15.77
C GLN A 27 -6.66 3.12 -15.41
N ARG A 28 -6.34 3.58 -14.19
CA ARG A 28 -6.89 4.84 -13.64
C ARG A 28 -5.84 5.90 -13.36
N CYS A 29 -4.61 5.50 -13.03
CA CYS A 29 -3.54 6.40 -12.63
C CYS A 29 -2.20 5.95 -13.27
N PRO A 30 -2.09 5.91 -14.61
CA PRO A 30 -0.90 5.38 -15.29
C PRO A 30 0.37 6.20 -14.98
N ASP A 31 0.19 7.47 -14.63
CA ASP A 31 1.26 8.41 -14.29
C ASP A 31 1.42 8.60 -12.76
N ALA A 32 0.86 7.70 -11.95
CA ALA A 32 0.98 7.77 -10.49
C ALA A 32 2.45 7.70 -10.07
N ASP A 33 2.88 8.70 -9.29
CA ASP A 33 4.18 8.65 -8.63
C ASP A 33 4.17 7.72 -7.40
N GLY A 34 5.32 7.62 -6.73
CA GLY A 34 5.46 6.74 -5.56
C GLY A 34 4.56 7.14 -4.39
N ASP A 35 4.33 8.43 -4.16
CA ASP A 35 3.50 8.92 -3.06
C ASP A 35 2.02 8.59 -3.30
N LEU A 36 1.53 8.87 -4.51
CA LEU A 36 0.17 8.54 -4.93
C LEU A 36 -0.06 7.03 -4.92
N THR A 37 0.91 6.25 -5.41
CA THR A 37 0.87 4.79 -5.40
C THR A 37 0.77 4.25 -3.97
N ALA A 38 1.57 4.79 -3.03
CA ALA A 38 1.50 4.39 -1.63
C ALA A 38 0.14 4.76 -0.99
N ALA A 39 -0.41 5.93 -1.30
CA ALA A 39 -1.73 6.34 -0.82
C ALA A 39 -2.85 5.38 -1.29
N ILE A 40 -2.87 5.06 -2.58
CA ILE A 40 -3.79 4.08 -3.18
C ILE A 40 -3.61 2.71 -2.54
N GLY A 41 -2.37 2.24 -2.43
CA GLY A 41 -2.03 0.96 -1.83
C GLY A 41 -2.48 0.83 -0.38
N ALA A 42 -2.32 1.89 0.43
CA ALA A 42 -2.75 1.89 1.82
C ALA A 42 -4.27 1.78 1.96
N MET A 43 -5.02 2.47 1.10
CA MET A 43 -6.48 2.35 1.07
C MET A 43 -6.92 0.95 0.66
N ALA A 44 -6.37 0.43 -0.45
CA ALA A 44 -6.71 -0.89 -0.97
C ALA A 44 -6.36 -2.00 0.02
N ALA A 45 -5.15 -1.98 0.58
CA ALA A 45 -4.69 -2.94 1.59
C ALA A 45 -5.57 -2.90 2.84
N SER A 46 -5.94 -1.70 3.31
CA SER A 46 -6.79 -1.58 4.50
C SER A 46 -8.16 -2.21 4.31
N ARG A 47 -8.77 -2.02 3.13
CA ARG A 47 -10.06 -2.62 2.78
C ARG A 47 -9.96 -4.13 2.58
N PHE A 48 -8.93 -4.57 1.85
CA PHE A 48 -8.77 -5.97 1.48
C PHE A 48 -8.42 -6.87 2.67
N PHE A 49 -7.50 -6.42 3.54
CA PHE A 49 -7.10 -7.20 4.72
C PHE A 49 -7.96 -6.95 5.96
N GLY A 50 -8.78 -5.89 5.95
CA GLY A 50 -9.66 -5.53 7.08
C GLY A 50 -8.91 -5.02 8.31
N VAL A 51 -7.67 -4.55 8.14
CA VAL A 51 -6.83 -3.98 9.20
C VAL A 51 -6.19 -2.68 8.71
N ARG A 52 -5.76 -1.82 9.64
CA ARG A 52 -5.25 -0.50 9.26
C ARG A 52 -3.83 -0.57 8.69
N PHE A 53 -3.70 -0.25 7.41
CA PHE A 53 -2.44 0.13 6.77
C PHE A 53 -2.36 1.65 6.62
N ARG A 54 -1.14 2.18 6.52
CA ARG A 54 -0.87 3.61 6.29
C ARG A 54 0.17 3.76 5.21
N ALA A 55 0.02 4.81 4.40
CA ALA A 55 1.11 5.25 3.54
C ALA A 55 2.11 6.03 4.41
N GLU A 56 3.38 5.69 4.29
CA GLU A 56 4.50 6.28 5.03
C GLU A 56 5.61 6.61 4.04
N GLY A 57 6.48 7.55 4.39
CA GLY A 57 7.54 7.96 3.48
C GLY A 57 8.63 8.79 4.12
N ASN A 58 9.71 8.90 3.37
CA ASN A 58 10.82 9.80 3.64
C ASN A 58 11.21 10.59 2.39
N ALA A 59 12.39 11.22 2.42
CA ALA A 59 12.89 11.99 1.28
C ALA A 59 13.16 11.12 0.03
N ALA A 60 13.41 9.83 0.21
CA ALA A 60 13.83 8.94 -0.88
C ALA A 60 12.68 8.11 -1.48
N ARG A 61 11.67 7.72 -0.68
CA ARG A 61 10.58 6.86 -1.14
C ARG A 61 9.33 6.92 -0.26
N ALA A 62 8.26 6.31 -0.74
CA ALA A 62 7.02 6.05 -0.04
C ALA A 62 6.70 4.54 -0.06
N TRP A 63 6.03 4.05 0.97
CA TRP A 63 5.63 2.66 1.15
C TRP A 63 4.32 2.56 1.93
N VAL A 64 3.76 1.35 2.02
CA VAL A 64 2.57 1.06 2.83
C VAL A 64 2.99 0.21 4.01
N ALA A 65 2.62 0.62 5.22
CA ALA A 65 3.00 -0.07 6.44
C ALA A 65 1.80 -0.41 7.33
N ARG A 66 1.87 -1.58 8.00
CA ARG A 66 1.09 -1.90 9.20
C ARG A 66 2.08 -2.12 10.33
N ARG A 67 1.97 -1.32 11.39
CA ARG A 67 2.86 -1.35 12.56
C ARG A 67 2.21 -2.06 13.75
N PRO A 68 2.28 -3.39 13.86
CA PRO A 68 1.92 -4.09 15.09
C PRO A 68 2.97 -3.86 16.21
N ASN A 69 4.22 -3.56 15.82
CA ASN A 69 5.36 -3.28 16.69
C ASN A 69 6.17 -2.10 16.09
N PRO A 70 6.78 -1.21 16.90
CA PRO A 70 7.59 -0.09 16.41
C PRO A 70 8.86 -0.52 15.64
N ASP A 71 9.47 -1.64 16.01
CA ASP A 71 10.77 -2.10 15.50
C ASP A 71 10.64 -3.06 14.30
N VAL A 72 9.59 -3.90 14.30
CA VAL A 72 9.32 -4.87 13.22
C VAL A 72 7.88 -4.70 12.74
N PHE A 73 7.72 -4.35 11.47
CA PHE A 73 6.43 -4.05 10.88
C PHE A 73 6.32 -4.53 9.44
N GLU A 74 5.08 -4.74 9.01
CA GLU A 74 4.74 -5.21 7.66
C GLU A 74 4.83 -4.04 6.70
N VAL A 75 5.50 -4.26 5.58
CA VAL A 75 5.75 -3.26 4.56
C VAL A 75 5.37 -3.82 3.20
N TRP A 76 4.69 -3.00 2.42
CA TRP A 76 4.67 -3.12 0.97
C TRP A 76 5.36 -1.91 0.36
N ASP A 77 6.42 -2.15 -0.41
CA ASP A 77 7.17 -1.10 -1.08
C ASP A 77 6.80 -1.05 -2.57
N PRO A 78 6.10 0.01 -3.03
CA PRO A 78 5.80 0.24 -4.45
C PRO A 78 7.02 0.15 -5.37
N ALA A 79 8.20 0.58 -4.92
CA ALA A 79 9.41 0.60 -5.75
C ALA A 79 9.93 -0.81 -6.09
N THR A 80 9.62 -1.80 -5.25
CA THR A 80 10.03 -3.20 -5.45
C THR A 80 8.86 -4.13 -5.73
N GLY A 81 7.64 -3.70 -5.45
CA GLY A 81 6.43 -4.52 -5.46
C GLY A 81 6.40 -5.61 -4.38
N ALA A 82 7.36 -5.62 -3.45
CA ALA A 82 7.50 -6.68 -2.45
C ALA A 82 6.67 -6.38 -1.19
N TRP A 83 6.08 -7.44 -0.63
CA TRP A 83 5.48 -7.46 0.71
C TRP A 83 6.37 -8.25 1.66
N ASP A 84 6.88 -7.62 2.70
CA ASP A 84 7.73 -8.28 3.70
C ASP A 84 7.72 -7.55 5.05
N PHE A 85 8.39 -8.10 6.05
CA PHE A 85 8.76 -7.36 7.25
C PHE A 85 9.98 -6.47 7.00
N VAL A 86 9.97 -5.29 7.61
CA VAL A 86 11.04 -4.30 7.46
C VAL A 86 12.46 -4.85 7.71
N GLU A 87 12.62 -5.75 8.70
CA GLU A 87 13.93 -6.31 9.08
C GLU A 87 14.54 -7.25 8.02
N ARG A 88 13.71 -7.77 7.11
CA ARG A 88 14.10 -8.71 6.06
C ARG A 88 14.44 -8.00 4.74
N LEU A 89 14.15 -6.69 4.65
CA LEU A 89 14.44 -5.89 3.47
C LEU A 89 15.94 -5.59 3.38
N PRO A 90 16.51 -5.41 2.16
CA PRO A 90 17.95 -5.21 1.99
C PRO A 90 18.54 -4.03 2.77
N ASP A 91 17.74 -2.98 2.98
CA ASP A 91 18.12 -1.82 3.79
C ASP A 91 16.93 -1.35 4.65
N PRO A 92 16.78 -1.89 5.88
CA PRO A 92 15.68 -1.53 6.79
C PRO A 92 15.66 -0.06 7.20
N VAL A 93 16.79 0.64 7.16
CA VAL A 93 16.89 2.06 7.56
C VAL A 93 16.13 2.96 6.58
N LEU A 94 15.95 2.53 5.33
CA LEU A 94 15.16 3.25 4.34
C LEU A 94 13.66 3.29 4.65
N TYR A 95 13.17 2.49 5.60
CA TYR A 95 11.76 2.41 5.97
C TYR A 95 11.44 3.15 7.28
N GLN A 96 12.29 4.12 7.63
CA GLN A 96 12.02 5.05 8.72
C GLN A 96 11.25 6.28 8.17
N PRO A 97 10.01 6.51 8.62
CA PRO A 97 9.20 7.62 8.15
C PRO A 97 9.75 8.93 8.69
N THR A 98 9.70 9.96 7.86
CA THR A 98 9.98 11.34 8.28
C THR A 98 8.69 12.15 8.34
N PRO A 99 8.57 13.17 9.19
CA PRO A 99 7.43 14.09 9.18
C PRO A 99 7.18 14.69 7.80
N GLU A 100 8.25 15.09 7.10
CA GLU A 100 8.19 15.73 5.78
C GLU A 100 7.68 14.76 4.72
N GLY A 101 8.21 13.53 4.68
CA GLY A 101 7.74 12.51 3.74
C GLY A 101 6.29 12.11 3.98
N THR A 102 5.89 11.98 5.24
CA THR A 102 4.50 11.66 5.59
C THR A 102 3.55 12.80 5.22
N ALA A 103 3.95 14.06 5.46
CA ALA A 103 3.17 15.23 5.08
C ALA A 103 3.04 15.37 3.56
N ARG A 104 4.09 15.06 2.80
CA ARG A 104 4.09 15.07 1.33
C ARG A 104 3.10 14.06 0.75
N ILE A 105 3.09 12.84 1.26
CA ILE A 105 2.11 11.82 0.84
C ILE A 105 0.68 12.26 1.19
N ALA A 106 0.47 12.80 2.40
CA ALA A 106 -0.84 13.29 2.81
C ALA A 106 -1.36 14.43 1.92
N ALA A 107 -0.48 15.38 1.56
CA ALA A 107 -0.82 16.47 0.64
C ALA A 107 -1.19 15.94 -0.75
N THR A 108 -0.41 15.00 -1.28
CA THR A 108 -0.67 14.34 -2.58
C THR A 108 -2.02 13.61 -2.55
N ALA A 109 -2.26 12.81 -1.51
CA ALA A 109 -3.52 12.08 -1.34
C ALA A 109 -4.72 13.01 -1.20
N GLN A 110 -4.54 14.16 -0.53
CA GLN A 110 -5.61 15.15 -0.38
C GLN A 110 -5.94 15.85 -1.71
N GLN A 111 -4.93 16.17 -2.52
CA GLN A 111 -5.12 16.78 -3.84
C GLN A 111 -5.78 15.80 -4.83
N ALA A 112 -5.42 14.52 -4.76
CA ALA A 112 -5.92 13.46 -5.63
C ALA A 112 -6.97 12.56 -4.95
N MET A 113 -7.73 13.07 -3.97
CA MET A 113 -8.57 12.23 -3.10
C MET A 113 -9.57 11.36 -3.88
N ALA A 114 -10.18 11.91 -4.93
CA ALA A 114 -11.12 11.17 -5.78
C ALA A 114 -10.44 10.03 -6.55
N GLU A 115 -9.23 10.26 -7.05
CA GLU A 115 -8.44 9.25 -7.76
C GLU A 115 -7.97 8.15 -6.80
N VAL A 116 -7.48 8.54 -5.61
CA VAL A 116 -7.10 7.60 -4.56
C VAL A 116 -8.28 6.69 -4.20
N ALA A 117 -9.46 7.29 -4.02
CA ALA A 117 -10.67 6.55 -3.70
C ALA A 117 -11.07 5.58 -4.81
N ALA A 118 -11.14 6.06 -6.05
CA ALA A 118 -11.54 5.25 -7.21
C ALA A 118 -10.56 4.10 -7.48
N ALA A 119 -9.24 4.40 -7.54
CA ALA A 119 -8.22 3.38 -7.80
C ALA A 119 -8.09 2.39 -6.63
N GLY A 120 -8.19 2.87 -5.38
CA GLY A 120 -8.15 2.03 -4.19
C GLY A 120 -9.33 1.06 -4.10
N ARG A 121 -10.55 1.51 -4.42
CA ARG A 121 -11.74 0.64 -4.51
C ARG A 121 -11.63 -0.37 -5.63
N LEU A 122 -11.17 0.06 -6.81
CA LEU A 122 -10.95 -0.84 -7.95
C LEU A 122 -9.92 -1.92 -7.60
N ALA A 123 -8.78 -1.56 -7.02
CA ALA A 123 -7.76 -2.53 -6.61
C ALA A 123 -8.31 -3.53 -5.58
N HIS A 124 -9.07 -3.06 -4.59
CA HIS A 124 -9.73 -3.94 -3.63
C HIS A 124 -10.70 -4.91 -4.31
N ALA A 125 -11.55 -4.41 -5.21
CA ALA A 125 -12.56 -5.21 -5.89
C ALA A 125 -11.92 -6.29 -6.78
N LEU A 126 -10.91 -5.91 -7.57
CA LEU A 126 -10.12 -6.83 -8.38
C LEU A 126 -9.44 -7.92 -7.54
N ALA A 127 -8.85 -7.55 -6.39
CA ALA A 127 -8.20 -8.49 -5.49
C ALA A 127 -9.19 -9.48 -4.84
N ALA A 128 -10.39 -9.00 -4.51
CA ALA A 128 -11.44 -9.81 -3.89
C ALA A 128 -12.30 -10.59 -4.91
N GLY A 129 -12.14 -10.36 -6.22
CA GLY A 129 -12.96 -10.97 -7.26
C GLY A 129 -14.42 -10.52 -7.19
N ILE A 130 -14.66 -9.28 -6.77
CA ILE A 130 -15.99 -8.66 -6.67
C ILE A 130 -16.13 -7.51 -7.66
N GLU A 131 -17.37 -7.06 -7.88
CA GLU A 131 -17.64 -5.88 -8.70
C GLU A 131 -17.09 -4.60 -8.03
N PRO A 132 -16.43 -3.70 -8.78
CA PRO A 132 -15.97 -2.43 -8.24
C PRO A 132 -17.17 -1.56 -7.83
N ASP A 133 -17.07 -0.99 -6.64
CA ASP A 133 -18.06 -0.06 -6.12
C ASP A 133 -17.87 1.30 -6.81
N ASP A 134 -18.84 1.67 -7.67
CA ASP A 134 -18.79 2.82 -8.58
C ASP A 134 -19.12 4.17 -7.91
N GLU A 135 -19.42 4.21 -6.61
CA GLU A 135 -19.79 5.43 -5.86
C GLU A 135 -18.60 6.34 -5.48
#